data_AF-A0A2V9ZRH8-F1
#
_entry.id   AF-A0A2V9ZRH8-F1
#
_cell.length_a   1.000
_cell.length_b   1.000
_cell.length_c   1.000
_cell.angle_alpha   90.00
_cell.angle_beta   90.00
_cell.angle_gamma   90.00
#
_symmetry.space_group_name_H-M   'P 1'
#
loop_
_entity.id
_entity.type
_entity.pdbx_description
1 polymer ?
#
loop_
_entity_poly.entity_id
_entity_poly.type
_entity_poly.pdbx_seq_one_letter_code
_entity_poly.pdbx_strand_id
1 'polypeptide(L)'
;MPLVNYQQTRRWADAISKKVRAKEMPPWFADPAYRSFSDDPSLTARQIATLSAWADAHAPVGDPRDAPPPPHWTPGWNIPNPDFVLEMPKPVSIPARGDVEYTYEIVPTGFSQDKWVQMSEVRPSSRAHVHHAVVYIRPPDSEWLRGAPSGVPFTASSLHDEKLGHQAHSTTSDMLLVYAPGSSPDHWPEGMAKFVPAHSDLVFQMHYTTNGHAARDQTRVGMVFARQPAKQRVLTLQLAYDQHAIPIPAGAENYRVEVRGTLPNDATLLSFFPHMHLRGRRFEYNIINPDRSIETLLRVNYDFYWQLSYRLASPRLLKAGTELEAVAWYDNSRNNRHNPDPESAVAWGDQTYNEMMVGFFDVAVPASVDKWRFFIRQNHPEPQANTP
;
A
#
# COMPACT_ATOMS: atom_id res chain seq x y z
N MET A 1 -16.29 18.24 3.51
CA MET A 1 -16.48 19.60 4.06
C MET A 1 -15.16 20.36 3.92
N PRO A 2 -15.11 21.53 3.27
CA PRO A 2 -13.86 22.27 3.10
C PRO A 2 -13.48 23.03 4.39
N LEU A 3 -12.22 22.95 4.79
CA LEU A 3 -11.60 23.70 5.90
C LEU A 3 -10.51 24.66 5.36
N VAL A 4 -10.81 25.37 4.26
CA VAL A 4 -9.80 26.13 3.48
C VAL A 4 -9.73 27.61 3.82
N ASN A 5 -10.62 28.12 4.68
CA ASN A 5 -10.56 29.49 5.18
C ASN A 5 -11.05 29.59 6.63
N TYR A 6 -10.76 30.72 7.29
CA TYR A 6 -11.11 30.94 8.69
C TYR A 6 -12.60 30.77 8.99
N GLN A 7 -13.49 31.31 8.13
CA GLN A 7 -14.95 31.24 8.35
C GLN A 7 -15.48 29.81 8.37
N GLN A 8 -14.88 28.93 7.56
CA GLN A 8 -15.17 27.51 7.55
C GLN A 8 -14.58 26.82 8.78
N THR A 9 -13.30 27.04 9.06
CA THR A 9 -12.54 26.33 10.10
C THR A 9 -12.98 26.69 11.52
N ARG A 10 -13.29 27.96 11.82
CA ARG A 10 -13.69 28.41 13.17
C ARG A 10 -14.88 27.66 13.74
N ARG A 11 -15.79 27.19 12.88
CA ARG A 11 -17.01 26.47 13.28
C ARG A 11 -16.70 25.08 13.86
N TRP A 12 -15.49 24.59 13.62
CA TRP A 12 -15.02 23.27 14.03
C TRP A 12 -13.93 23.36 15.10
N ALA A 13 -13.69 24.52 15.70
CA ALA A 13 -12.57 24.72 16.62
C ALA A 13 -12.56 23.70 17.78
N ASP A 14 -13.70 23.49 18.42
CA ASP A 14 -13.83 22.51 19.51
C ASP A 14 -13.59 21.08 19.02
N ALA A 15 -14.11 20.72 17.85
CA ALA A 15 -13.91 19.41 17.25
C ALA A 15 -12.45 19.18 16.87
N ILE A 16 -11.79 20.18 16.27
CA ILE A 16 -10.36 20.15 15.95
C ILE A 16 -9.56 19.96 17.24
N SER A 17 -9.76 20.80 18.26
CA SER A 17 -9.09 20.71 19.56
C SER A 17 -9.25 19.32 20.19
N LYS A 18 -10.48 18.80 20.21
CA LYS A 18 -10.75 17.45 20.73
C LYS A 18 -9.97 16.37 19.97
N LYS A 19 -10.00 16.40 18.64
CA LYS A 19 -9.34 15.39 17.79
C LYS A 19 -7.82 15.45 17.88
N VAL A 20 -7.22 16.64 17.91
CA VAL A 20 -5.75 16.78 18.02
C VAL A 20 -5.24 16.44 19.41
N ARG A 21 -5.99 16.78 20.48
CA ARG A 21 -5.64 16.37 21.86
C ARG A 21 -5.70 14.86 22.03
N ALA A 22 -6.67 14.21 21.39
CA ALA A 22 -6.80 12.76 21.34
C ALA A 22 -5.81 12.08 20.38
N LYS A 23 -5.03 12.85 19.61
CA LYS A 23 -4.13 12.37 18.54
C LYS A 23 -4.83 11.51 17.49
N GLU A 24 -6.12 11.74 17.28
CA GLU A 24 -6.90 11.07 16.23
C GLU A 24 -6.66 11.70 14.85
N MET A 25 -6.19 12.96 14.81
CA MET A 25 -5.91 13.71 13.59
C MET A 25 -4.58 14.48 13.69
N PRO A 26 -3.73 14.47 12.64
CA PRO A 26 -3.84 13.60 11.46
C PRO A 26 -3.75 12.12 11.84
N PRO A 27 -4.48 11.22 11.14
CA PRO A 27 -4.43 9.79 11.42
C PRO A 27 -3.02 9.26 11.18
N TRP A 28 -2.45 8.65 12.22
CA TRP A 28 -1.16 7.98 12.16
C TRP A 28 -1.15 6.90 13.24
N PHE A 29 -0.90 5.67 12.82
CA PHE A 29 -1.16 4.51 13.68
C PHE A 29 0.10 3.78 14.12
N ALA A 30 1.27 4.18 13.61
CA ALA A 30 2.54 3.58 14.00
C ALA A 30 2.87 3.93 15.45
N ASP A 31 3.26 2.93 16.22
CA ASP A 31 3.78 3.10 17.56
C ASP A 31 5.16 3.79 17.48
N PRO A 32 5.32 5.00 18.04
CA PRO A 32 6.54 5.80 17.93
C PRO A 32 7.73 5.20 18.70
N ALA A 33 7.52 4.16 19.52
CA ALA A 33 8.57 3.53 20.30
C ALA A 33 9.59 2.74 19.45
N TYR A 34 9.25 2.37 18.21
CA TYR A 34 10.05 1.42 17.42
C TYR A 34 10.96 2.08 16.39
N ARG A 35 10.40 2.91 15.51
CA ARG A 35 11.08 3.54 14.38
C ARG A 35 10.50 4.91 14.08
N SER A 36 11.29 5.74 13.42
CA SER A 36 10.83 7.02 12.86
C SER A 36 10.54 6.86 11.37
N PHE A 37 9.50 7.56 10.92
CA PHE A 37 9.02 7.50 9.56
C PHE A 37 9.05 8.89 8.94
N SER A 38 9.48 8.98 7.69
CA SER A 38 9.62 10.25 6.95
C SER A 38 8.30 10.88 6.57
N ASP A 39 7.23 10.08 6.58
CA ASP A 39 5.86 10.43 6.23
C ASP A 39 4.93 10.52 7.45
N ASP A 40 5.47 10.52 8.68
CA ASP A 40 4.68 10.71 9.91
C ASP A 40 4.06 12.13 9.97
N PRO A 41 2.73 12.27 9.86
CA PRO A 41 2.05 13.56 9.89
C PRO A 41 1.69 14.01 11.32
N SER A 42 2.12 13.28 12.35
CA SER A 42 1.72 13.52 13.74
C SER A 42 2.11 14.93 14.21
N LEU A 43 1.20 15.55 14.97
CA LEU A 43 1.44 16.86 15.55
C LEU A 43 2.35 16.75 16.79
N THR A 44 3.33 17.64 16.86
CA THR A 44 4.13 17.85 18.06
C THR A 44 3.27 18.38 19.22
N ALA A 45 3.72 18.19 20.45
CA ALA A 45 3.03 18.72 21.64
C ALA A 45 2.79 20.25 21.55
N ARG A 46 3.74 20.99 20.97
CA ARG A 46 3.61 22.44 20.74
C ARG A 46 2.53 22.77 19.72
N GLN A 47 2.42 22.01 18.62
CA GLN A 47 1.37 22.21 17.61
C GLN A 47 -0.02 21.90 18.21
N ILE A 48 -0.14 20.80 18.96
CA ILE A 48 -1.37 20.45 19.67
C ILE A 48 -1.78 21.56 20.64
N ALA A 49 -0.84 22.04 21.46
CA ALA A 49 -1.09 23.13 22.41
C ALA A 49 -1.51 24.43 21.70
N THR A 50 -0.93 24.72 20.54
CA THR A 50 -1.27 25.91 19.73
C THR A 50 -2.70 25.83 19.23
N LEU A 51 -3.11 24.71 18.62
CA LEU A 51 -4.47 24.51 18.12
C LEU A 51 -5.50 24.48 19.26
N SER A 52 -5.10 23.87 20.38
CA SER A 52 -5.88 23.80 21.61
C SER A 52 -6.17 25.18 22.17
N ALA A 53 -5.12 26.01 22.37
CA ALA A 53 -5.27 27.36 22.91
C ALA A 53 -6.10 28.27 22.00
N TRP A 54 -5.93 28.13 20.68
CA TRP A 54 -6.77 28.86 19.72
C TRP A 54 -8.26 28.50 19.85
N ALA A 55 -8.59 27.22 20.00
CA ALA A 55 -9.97 26.80 20.21
C ALA A 55 -10.52 27.23 21.57
N ASP A 56 -9.74 27.08 22.66
CA ASP A 56 -10.12 27.47 24.02
C ASP A 56 -10.38 28.99 24.12
N ALA A 57 -9.69 29.80 23.31
CA ALA A 57 -9.91 31.24 23.17
C ALA A 57 -11.10 31.61 22.24
N HIS A 58 -11.97 30.64 21.90
CA HIS A 58 -13.09 30.78 20.98
C HIS A 58 -12.69 31.16 19.54
N ALA A 59 -11.58 30.58 19.06
CA ALA A 59 -11.12 30.68 17.68
C ALA A 59 -10.96 32.13 17.19
N PRO A 60 -10.14 32.97 17.87
CA PRO A 60 -9.94 34.35 17.44
C PRO A 60 -9.39 34.39 16.01
N VAL A 61 -9.81 35.40 15.25
CA VAL A 61 -9.26 35.66 13.93
C VAL A 61 -7.86 36.24 14.09
N GLY A 62 -6.86 35.67 13.39
CA GLY A 62 -5.50 36.22 13.34
C GLY A 62 -5.42 37.45 12.43
N ASP A 63 -4.23 38.06 12.33
CA ASP A 63 -3.99 39.11 11.35
C ASP A 63 -4.10 38.52 9.92
N PRO A 64 -4.97 39.05 9.06
CA PRO A 64 -5.08 38.57 7.67
C PRO A 64 -3.76 38.65 6.88
N ARG A 65 -2.82 39.52 7.28
CA ARG A 65 -1.50 39.66 6.66
C ARG A 65 -0.56 38.50 6.98
N ASP A 66 -0.81 37.78 8.07
CA ASP A 66 -0.06 36.58 8.48
C ASP A 66 -0.67 35.29 7.92
N ALA A 67 -1.81 35.38 7.22
CA ALA A 67 -2.47 34.23 6.64
C ALA A 67 -1.60 33.62 5.53
N PRO A 68 -1.38 32.29 5.52
CA PRO A 68 -0.69 31.65 4.42
C PRO A 68 -1.49 31.83 3.13
N PRO A 69 -0.84 31.82 1.95
CA PRO A 69 -1.56 31.82 0.69
C PRO A 69 -2.55 30.63 0.65
N PRO A 70 -3.72 30.78 0.00
CA PRO A 70 -4.67 29.69 -0.12
C PRO A 70 -4.00 28.43 -0.68
N PRO A 71 -4.30 27.24 -0.13
CA PRO A 71 -3.72 26.01 -0.63
C PRO A 71 -4.07 25.83 -2.11
N HIS A 72 -3.05 25.64 -2.94
CA HIS A 72 -3.23 25.31 -4.34
C HIS A 72 -3.34 23.79 -4.48
N TRP A 73 -4.57 23.31 -4.67
CA TRP A 73 -4.81 21.91 -4.98
C TRP A 73 -4.50 21.65 -6.44
N THR A 74 -3.54 20.76 -6.71
CA THR A 74 -3.22 20.40 -8.09
C THR A 74 -4.39 19.62 -8.70
N PRO A 75 -5.05 20.12 -9.76
CA PRO A 75 -6.15 19.39 -10.42
C PRO A 75 -5.63 18.15 -11.17
N GLY A 76 -4.32 18.10 -11.43
CA GLY A 76 -3.61 17.02 -12.10
C GLY A 76 -2.91 16.07 -11.13
N TRP A 77 -1.65 15.81 -11.44
CA TRP A 77 -0.77 14.89 -10.73
C TRP A 77 -0.16 15.56 -9.49
N ASN A 78 -0.01 14.81 -8.41
CA ASN A 78 0.77 15.19 -7.23
C ASN A 78 2.28 14.97 -7.47
N ILE A 79 2.64 14.11 -8.41
CA ILE A 79 4.01 14.01 -8.95
C ILE A 79 4.27 15.14 -9.96
N PRO A 80 5.54 15.59 -10.12
CA PRO A 80 5.91 16.48 -11.22
C PRO A 80 5.48 15.87 -12.56
N ASN A 81 5.07 16.71 -13.52
CA ASN A 81 4.57 16.31 -14.84
C ASN A 81 5.08 14.93 -15.29
N PRO A 82 4.23 13.88 -15.25
CA PRO A 82 4.68 12.54 -15.58
C PRO A 82 5.28 12.49 -16.98
N ASP A 83 6.42 11.82 -17.11
CA ASP A 83 7.06 11.58 -18.41
C ASP A 83 6.21 10.63 -19.26
N PHE A 84 5.41 9.79 -18.60
CA PHE A 84 4.49 8.87 -19.23
C PHE A 84 3.22 8.69 -18.41
N VAL A 85 2.08 8.59 -19.09
CA VAL A 85 0.78 8.29 -18.50
C VAL A 85 0.19 7.10 -19.24
N LEU A 86 -0.17 6.05 -18.50
CA LEU A 86 -0.93 4.92 -19.02
C LEU A 86 -2.35 4.96 -18.47
N GLU A 87 -3.34 4.87 -19.35
CA GLU A 87 -4.76 4.88 -19.00
C GLU A 87 -5.38 3.52 -19.33
N MET A 88 -6.29 3.04 -18.48
CA MET A 88 -7.15 1.91 -18.82
C MET A 88 -7.93 2.26 -20.11
N PRO A 89 -7.77 1.51 -21.21
CA PRO A 89 -8.37 1.88 -22.49
C PRO A 89 -9.89 1.84 -22.49
N LYS A 90 -10.53 1.08 -21.60
CA LYS A 90 -12.00 1.09 -21.46
C LYS A 90 -12.43 1.42 -20.02
N PRO A 91 -13.42 2.31 -19.84
CA PRO A 91 -13.99 2.55 -18.53
C PRO A 91 -14.76 1.34 -18.00
N VAL A 92 -14.51 0.98 -16.74
CA VAL A 92 -15.25 -0.02 -15.98
C VAL A 92 -16.58 0.59 -15.52
N SER A 93 -17.69 -0.11 -15.73
CA SER A 93 -19.00 0.29 -15.19
C SER A 93 -19.18 -0.26 -13.78
N ILE A 94 -19.57 0.61 -12.84
CA ILE A 94 -19.72 0.28 -11.42
C ILE A 94 -21.20 0.42 -11.05
N PRO A 95 -21.85 -0.64 -10.54
CA PRO A 95 -23.25 -0.57 -10.15
C PRO A 95 -23.45 0.31 -8.90
N ALA A 96 -24.69 0.74 -8.67
CA ALA A 96 -25.01 1.55 -7.49
C ALA A 96 -24.92 0.77 -6.17
N ARG A 97 -25.14 -0.55 -6.22
CA ARG A 97 -25.23 -1.45 -5.06
C ARG A 97 -24.73 -2.84 -5.44
N GLY A 98 -24.43 -3.64 -4.42
CA GLY A 98 -23.94 -5.00 -4.56
C GLY A 98 -22.42 -5.07 -4.61
N ASP A 99 -21.91 -6.29 -4.68
CA ASP A 99 -20.48 -6.54 -4.72
C ASP A 99 -19.96 -6.38 -6.15
N VAL A 100 -18.73 -5.91 -6.25
CA VAL A 100 -18.00 -5.84 -7.52
C VAL A 100 -16.80 -6.75 -7.36
N GLU A 101 -16.77 -7.82 -8.16
CA GLU A 101 -15.61 -8.69 -8.22
C GLU A 101 -14.37 -7.90 -8.66
N TYR A 102 -13.20 -8.31 -8.19
CA TYR A 102 -11.93 -7.74 -8.64
C TYR A 102 -11.88 -7.69 -10.16
N THR A 103 -11.70 -6.48 -10.66
CA THR A 103 -11.71 -6.20 -12.09
C THR A 103 -10.28 -5.95 -12.53
N TYR A 104 -9.87 -6.64 -13.59
CA TYR A 104 -8.54 -6.57 -14.15
C TYR A 104 -8.59 -5.91 -15.51
N GLU A 105 -7.55 -5.16 -15.84
CA GLU A 105 -7.33 -4.68 -17.20
C GLU A 105 -5.84 -4.74 -17.53
N ILE A 106 -5.51 -5.47 -18.58
CA ILE A 106 -4.14 -5.59 -19.10
C ILE A 106 -3.93 -4.47 -20.11
N VAL A 107 -2.93 -3.62 -19.87
CA VAL A 107 -2.65 -2.46 -20.72
C VAL A 107 -1.18 -2.50 -21.19
N PRO A 108 -0.93 -2.69 -22.50
CA PRO A 108 0.43 -2.64 -23.03
C PRO A 108 1.07 -1.27 -22.83
N THR A 109 2.31 -1.25 -22.33
CA THR A 109 3.05 0.00 -22.14
C THR A 109 3.48 0.67 -23.44
N GLY A 110 3.68 -0.14 -24.49
CA GLY A 110 4.30 0.31 -25.75
C GLY A 110 5.78 0.67 -25.63
N PHE A 111 6.43 0.35 -24.50
CA PHE A 111 7.85 0.65 -24.31
C PHE A 111 8.72 -0.20 -25.22
N SER A 112 9.58 0.45 -26.01
CA SER A 112 10.60 -0.22 -26.84
C SER A 112 11.95 -0.40 -26.12
N GLN A 113 12.08 0.14 -24.91
CA GLN A 113 13.28 0.13 -24.08
C GLN A 113 12.86 0.04 -22.62
N ASP A 114 13.71 -0.56 -21.79
CA ASP A 114 13.50 -0.65 -20.36
C ASP A 114 13.35 0.75 -19.73
N LYS A 115 12.50 0.84 -18.70
CA LYS A 115 12.24 2.07 -17.97
C LYS A 115 12.54 1.90 -16.49
N TRP A 116 13.22 2.89 -15.94
CA TRP A 116 13.43 3.04 -14.50
C TRP A 116 12.47 4.11 -13.98
N VAL A 117 11.48 3.70 -13.19
CA VAL A 117 10.43 4.58 -12.65
C VAL A 117 10.82 5.03 -11.25
N GLN A 118 11.10 6.33 -11.08
CA GLN A 118 11.50 6.93 -9.80
C GLN A 118 10.30 7.44 -8.99
N MET A 119 9.23 7.85 -9.67
CA MET A 119 7.97 8.22 -9.02
C MET A 119 6.80 7.62 -9.78
N SER A 120 5.75 7.26 -9.06
CA SER A 120 4.51 6.81 -9.67
C SER A 120 3.29 7.22 -8.85
N GLU A 121 2.19 7.48 -9.55
CA GLU A 121 0.92 7.86 -8.95
C GLU A 121 -0.22 7.20 -9.72
N VAL A 122 -1.18 6.61 -9.01
CA VAL A 122 -2.46 6.16 -9.57
C VAL A 122 -3.52 7.24 -9.38
N ARG A 123 -4.31 7.49 -10.42
CA ARG A 123 -5.41 8.46 -10.43
C ARG A 123 -6.68 7.81 -10.97
N PRO A 124 -7.59 7.37 -10.09
CA PRO A 124 -8.94 7.00 -10.46
C PRO A 124 -9.71 8.18 -11.04
N SER A 125 -10.57 7.92 -12.03
CA SER A 125 -11.57 8.93 -12.45
C SER A 125 -12.76 8.95 -11.49
N SER A 126 -13.05 7.82 -10.83
CA SER A 126 -14.06 7.69 -9.78
C SER A 126 -13.43 7.38 -8.42
N ARG A 127 -12.77 8.37 -7.82
CA ARG A 127 -12.14 8.26 -6.49
C ARG A 127 -13.10 7.82 -5.38
N ALA A 128 -14.40 8.07 -5.54
CA ALA A 128 -15.42 7.69 -4.57
C ALA A 128 -15.81 6.20 -4.61
N HIS A 129 -15.32 5.46 -5.61
CA HIS A 129 -15.65 4.04 -5.82
C HIS A 129 -14.41 3.15 -5.88
N VAL A 130 -13.23 3.68 -6.21
CA VAL A 130 -11.98 2.89 -6.15
C VAL A 130 -11.52 2.79 -4.71
N HIS A 131 -11.69 1.61 -4.12
CA HIS A 131 -11.26 1.31 -2.77
C HIS A 131 -9.77 0.97 -2.71
N HIS A 132 -9.26 0.21 -3.67
CA HIS A 132 -7.82 0.17 -3.94
C HIS A 132 -7.54 -0.25 -5.38
N ALA A 133 -6.31 0.00 -5.81
CA ALA A 133 -5.79 -0.49 -7.08
C ALA A 133 -4.37 -1.02 -6.87
N VAL A 134 -4.06 -2.16 -7.48
CA VAL A 134 -2.68 -2.66 -7.59
C VAL A 134 -2.29 -2.65 -9.05
N VAL A 135 -1.15 -2.03 -9.36
CA VAL A 135 -0.62 -2.01 -10.72
C VAL A 135 0.56 -2.96 -10.78
N TYR A 136 0.37 -4.11 -11.40
CA TYR A 136 1.41 -5.11 -11.59
C TYR A 136 2.19 -4.85 -12.88
N ILE A 137 3.48 -5.16 -12.86
CA ILE A 137 4.35 -5.19 -14.03
C ILE A 137 4.33 -6.63 -14.55
N ARG A 138 3.83 -6.83 -15.76
CA ARG A 138 3.86 -8.12 -16.45
C ARG A 138 4.91 -8.09 -17.57
N PRO A 139 6.10 -8.67 -17.35
CA PRO A 139 7.12 -8.82 -18.39
C PRO A 139 6.62 -9.60 -19.62
N PRO A 140 7.21 -9.39 -20.81
CA PRO A 140 6.76 -10.02 -22.05
C PRO A 140 6.83 -11.56 -22.02
N ASP A 141 7.74 -12.13 -21.24
CA ASP A 141 7.93 -13.58 -21.05
C ASP A 141 7.05 -14.17 -19.92
N SER A 142 6.27 -13.36 -19.21
CA SER A 142 5.39 -13.83 -18.14
C SER A 142 4.21 -14.66 -18.65
N GLU A 143 4.02 -15.85 -18.07
CA GLU A 143 2.86 -16.72 -18.33
C GLU A 143 1.59 -16.29 -17.58
N TRP A 144 1.69 -15.28 -16.70
CA TRP A 144 0.58 -14.84 -15.87
C TRP A 144 -0.49 -14.11 -16.69
N LEU A 145 -1.73 -14.59 -16.63
CA LEU A 145 -2.87 -14.10 -17.41
C LEU A 145 -2.56 -14.08 -18.92
N ARG A 146 -1.67 -14.95 -19.39
CA ARG A 146 -1.36 -15.08 -20.81
C ARG A 146 -2.57 -15.72 -21.49
N GLY A 147 -3.21 -15.00 -22.40
CA GLY A 147 -4.46 -15.40 -23.06
C GLY A 147 -5.72 -14.76 -22.48
N ALA A 148 -5.62 -14.04 -21.35
CA ALA A 148 -6.71 -13.19 -20.89
C ALA A 148 -6.92 -11.99 -21.84
N PRO A 149 -8.13 -11.41 -21.89
CA PRO A 149 -8.42 -10.25 -22.74
C PRO A 149 -7.50 -9.06 -22.44
N SER A 150 -6.93 -8.47 -23.49
CA SER A 150 -6.08 -7.26 -23.37
C SER A 150 -6.84 -6.01 -23.79
N GLY A 151 -6.65 -4.91 -23.04
CA GLY A 151 -7.30 -3.62 -23.27
C GLY A 151 -8.81 -3.60 -23.04
N VAL A 152 -9.32 -4.58 -22.28
CA VAL A 152 -10.72 -4.62 -21.85
C VAL A 152 -10.80 -5.11 -20.40
N PRO A 153 -11.77 -4.62 -19.60
CA PRO A 153 -12.00 -5.11 -18.26
C PRO A 153 -12.49 -6.55 -18.25
N PHE A 154 -11.99 -7.35 -17.31
CA PHE A 154 -12.47 -8.70 -17.03
C PHE A 154 -12.41 -8.99 -15.53
N THR A 155 -13.13 -10.01 -15.08
CA THR A 155 -13.03 -10.56 -13.72
C THR A 155 -12.62 -12.03 -13.80
N ALA A 156 -12.23 -12.63 -12.67
CA ALA A 156 -11.86 -14.04 -12.66
C ALA A 156 -13.01 -14.93 -13.15
N SER A 157 -14.24 -14.63 -12.68
CA SER A 157 -15.45 -15.37 -13.09
C SER A 157 -15.84 -15.19 -14.57
N SER A 158 -15.42 -14.10 -15.20
CA SER A 158 -15.68 -13.85 -16.63
C SER A 158 -14.75 -14.63 -17.57
N LEU A 159 -13.67 -15.21 -17.05
CA LEU A 159 -12.72 -16.00 -17.83
C LEU A 159 -13.25 -17.42 -18.02
N HIS A 160 -13.33 -17.87 -19.27
CA HIS A 160 -13.78 -19.23 -19.59
C HIS A 160 -12.74 -20.31 -19.28
N ASP A 161 -11.48 -19.91 -19.13
CA ASP A 161 -10.37 -20.81 -18.78
C ASP A 161 -10.16 -20.79 -17.26
N GLU A 162 -10.39 -21.94 -16.62
CA GLU A 162 -10.26 -22.13 -15.18
C GLU A 162 -8.84 -21.79 -14.66
N LYS A 163 -7.80 -22.14 -15.43
CA LYS A 163 -6.42 -21.80 -15.08
C LYS A 163 -6.22 -20.29 -15.07
N LEU A 164 -6.78 -19.57 -16.03
CA LEU A 164 -6.72 -18.09 -16.04
C LEU A 164 -7.52 -17.49 -14.89
N GLY A 165 -8.69 -18.07 -14.56
CA GLY A 165 -9.47 -17.69 -13.38
C GLY A 165 -8.64 -17.80 -12.09
N HIS A 166 -7.96 -18.93 -11.88
CA HIS A 166 -7.07 -19.09 -10.72
C HIS A 166 -5.88 -18.13 -10.72
N GLN A 167 -5.28 -17.85 -11.88
CA GLN A 167 -4.19 -16.88 -12.01
C GLN A 167 -4.63 -15.45 -11.66
N ALA A 168 -5.90 -15.10 -11.79
CA ALA A 168 -6.37 -13.78 -11.38
C ALA A 168 -6.20 -13.55 -9.87
N HIS A 169 -6.34 -14.60 -9.06
CA HIS A 169 -6.27 -14.52 -7.59
C HIS A 169 -4.85 -14.59 -7.02
N SER A 170 -3.84 -14.96 -7.83
CA SER A 170 -2.47 -15.07 -7.35
C SER A 170 -1.45 -14.75 -8.44
N THR A 171 -0.47 -13.93 -8.10
CA THR A 171 0.62 -13.57 -8.99
C THR A 171 1.91 -13.39 -8.21
N THR A 172 3.00 -13.70 -8.89
CA THR A 172 4.36 -13.46 -8.41
C THR A 172 5.00 -12.27 -9.14
N SER A 173 4.25 -11.62 -10.05
CA SER A 173 4.68 -10.45 -10.80
C SER A 173 5.13 -9.30 -9.90
N ASP A 174 6.02 -8.44 -10.40
CA ASP A 174 6.45 -7.25 -9.66
C ASP A 174 5.31 -6.23 -9.57
N MET A 175 5.30 -5.41 -8.53
CA MET A 175 4.29 -4.36 -8.36
C MET A 175 4.93 -3.02 -8.70
N LEU A 176 4.28 -2.22 -9.53
CA LEU A 176 4.66 -0.83 -9.76
C LEU A 176 4.25 0.02 -8.55
N LEU A 177 3.00 -0.08 -8.12
CA LEU A 177 2.51 0.56 -6.90
C LEU A 177 1.18 -0.05 -6.43
N VAL A 178 0.82 0.31 -5.20
CA VAL A 178 -0.52 0.09 -4.61
C VAL A 178 -1.12 1.46 -4.30
N TYR A 179 -2.41 1.61 -4.60
CA TYR A 179 -3.20 2.79 -4.25
C TYR A 179 -4.32 2.40 -3.31
N ALA A 180 -4.49 3.14 -2.22
CA ALA A 180 -5.71 3.22 -1.44
C ALA A 180 -6.09 4.71 -1.24
N PRO A 181 -7.36 5.03 -0.94
CA PRO A 181 -7.74 6.37 -0.55
C PRO A 181 -6.86 6.92 0.58
N GLY A 182 -6.24 8.07 0.33
CA GLY A 182 -5.31 8.70 1.28
C GLY A 182 -3.83 8.39 1.05
N SER A 183 -3.49 7.42 0.19
CA SER A 183 -2.09 7.16 -0.17
C SER A 183 -1.46 8.36 -0.89
N SER A 184 -0.21 8.65 -0.54
CA SER A 184 0.63 9.59 -1.30
C SER A 184 1.32 8.88 -2.46
N PRO A 185 1.70 9.59 -3.54
CA PRO A 185 2.49 8.99 -4.61
C PRO A 185 3.77 8.34 -4.09
N ASP A 186 4.22 7.29 -4.78
CA ASP A 186 5.52 6.72 -4.53
C ASP A 186 6.61 7.59 -5.12
N HIS A 187 7.65 7.81 -4.32
CA HIS A 187 8.80 8.63 -4.66
C HIS A 187 10.02 8.07 -3.94
N TRP A 188 10.97 7.54 -4.71
CA TRP A 188 12.23 7.04 -4.18
C TRP A 188 13.36 8.06 -4.38
N PRO A 189 14.33 8.13 -3.44
CA PRO A 189 15.49 9.00 -3.56
C PRO A 189 16.26 8.80 -4.87
N GLU A 190 17.06 9.80 -5.25
CA GLU A 190 17.91 9.69 -6.44
C GLU A 190 18.80 8.43 -6.39
N GLY A 191 18.83 7.70 -7.51
CA GLY A 191 19.56 6.43 -7.63
C GLY A 191 18.74 5.19 -7.29
N MET A 192 17.52 5.32 -6.75
CA MET A 192 16.55 4.23 -6.56
C MET A 192 15.38 4.37 -7.53
N ALA A 193 14.96 3.26 -8.12
CA ALA A 193 13.78 3.22 -8.99
C ALA A 193 13.21 1.80 -9.10
N LYS A 194 11.93 1.69 -9.47
CA LYS A 194 11.36 0.43 -9.96
C LYS A 194 11.74 0.21 -11.42
N PHE A 195 11.84 -1.05 -11.83
CA PHE A 195 12.26 -1.43 -13.17
C PHE A 195 11.08 -2.02 -13.95
N VAL A 196 10.78 -1.45 -15.11
CA VAL A 196 9.76 -1.94 -16.06
C VAL A 196 10.49 -2.37 -17.33
N PRO A 197 10.58 -3.69 -17.62
CA PRO A 197 11.19 -4.18 -18.85
C PRO A 197 10.50 -3.64 -20.10
N ALA A 198 11.24 -3.50 -21.19
CA ALA A 198 10.68 -3.22 -22.51
C ALA A 198 9.56 -4.23 -22.85
N HIS A 199 8.55 -3.77 -23.59
CA HIS A 199 7.42 -4.58 -24.04
C HIS A 199 6.57 -5.19 -22.93
N SER A 200 6.71 -4.73 -21.68
CA SER A 200 5.83 -5.15 -20.58
C SER A 200 4.42 -4.62 -20.74
N ASP A 201 3.46 -5.32 -20.17
CA ASP A 201 2.13 -4.79 -19.87
C ASP A 201 2.08 -4.29 -18.42
N LEU A 202 1.24 -3.31 -18.15
CA LEU A 202 0.77 -3.04 -16.78
C LEU A 202 -0.60 -3.68 -16.61
N VAL A 203 -0.76 -4.47 -15.55
CA VAL A 203 -2.05 -5.09 -15.21
C VAL A 203 -2.65 -4.33 -14.03
N PHE A 204 -3.74 -3.64 -14.28
CA PHE A 204 -4.52 -2.94 -13.26
C PHE A 204 -5.44 -3.96 -12.60
N GLN A 205 -5.24 -4.23 -11.31
CA GLN A 205 -6.17 -4.96 -10.48
C GLN A 205 -6.96 -3.94 -9.65
N MET A 206 -8.26 -3.85 -9.90
CA MET A 206 -9.14 -2.81 -9.37
C MET A 206 -10.14 -3.41 -8.39
N HIS A 207 -10.18 -2.87 -7.17
CA HIS A 207 -11.20 -3.17 -6.19
C HIS A 207 -12.14 -1.97 -6.05
N TYR A 208 -13.40 -2.17 -6.44
CA TYR A 208 -14.44 -1.16 -6.36
C TYR A 208 -15.39 -1.43 -5.19
N THR A 209 -15.81 -0.36 -4.52
CA THR A 209 -16.90 -0.40 -3.53
C THR A 209 -18.08 0.43 -4.00
N THR A 210 -19.29 -0.11 -3.81
CA THR A 210 -20.53 0.58 -4.17
C THR A 210 -20.96 1.51 -3.04
N ASN A 211 -21.49 2.69 -3.39
CA ASN A 211 -21.84 3.75 -2.43
C ASN A 211 -23.26 4.31 -2.62
N GLY A 212 -24.14 3.54 -3.28
CA GLY A 212 -25.52 3.94 -3.58
C GLY A 212 -25.68 4.69 -4.91
N HIS A 213 -24.59 5.04 -5.59
CA HIS A 213 -24.63 5.73 -6.88
C HIS A 213 -23.82 4.95 -7.92
N ALA A 214 -24.40 4.68 -9.09
CA ALA A 214 -23.69 4.05 -10.20
C ALA A 214 -22.65 5.02 -10.77
N ALA A 215 -21.52 4.49 -11.24
CA ALA A 215 -20.42 5.28 -11.77
C ALA A 215 -19.68 4.53 -12.89
N ARG A 216 -18.71 5.21 -13.49
CA ARG A 216 -17.71 4.59 -14.35
C ARG A 216 -16.32 5.05 -13.92
N ASP A 217 -15.37 4.12 -13.92
CA ASP A 217 -13.97 4.44 -13.62
C ASP A 217 -13.07 4.14 -14.81
N GLN A 218 -12.16 5.07 -15.09
CA GLN A 218 -11.08 4.95 -16.04
C GLN A 218 -9.80 5.44 -15.38
N THR A 219 -9.26 4.60 -14.51
CA THR A 219 -8.01 4.82 -13.80
C THR A 219 -6.80 5.01 -14.74
N ARG A 220 -5.90 5.91 -14.32
CA ARG A 220 -4.60 6.14 -14.93
C ARG A 220 -3.46 5.90 -13.95
N VAL A 221 -2.28 5.57 -14.47
CA VAL A 221 -1.01 5.66 -13.74
C VAL A 221 -0.07 6.64 -14.44
N GLY A 222 0.49 7.56 -13.67
CA GLY A 222 1.54 8.48 -14.11
C GLY A 222 2.89 7.99 -13.60
N MET A 223 3.92 8.09 -14.43
CA MET A 223 5.29 7.68 -14.12
C MET A 223 6.27 8.81 -14.43
N VAL A 224 7.19 9.07 -13.49
CA VAL A 224 8.38 9.90 -13.70
C VAL A 224 9.58 8.96 -13.77
N PHE A 225 10.35 9.05 -14.85
CA PHE A 225 11.51 8.20 -15.07
C PHE A 225 12.75 8.76 -14.38
N ALA A 226 13.64 7.87 -13.92
CA ALA A 226 14.93 8.24 -13.38
C ALA A 226 15.76 8.94 -14.47
N ARG A 227 16.28 10.14 -14.15
CA ARG A 227 17.10 10.93 -15.09
C ARG A 227 18.51 10.39 -15.29
N GLN A 228 18.98 9.62 -14.31
CA GLN A 228 20.28 8.95 -14.31
C GLN A 228 20.05 7.43 -14.18
N PRO A 229 20.97 6.59 -14.68
CA PRO A 229 20.89 5.16 -14.43
C PRO A 229 20.71 4.86 -12.94
N ALA A 230 19.66 4.11 -12.60
CA ALA A 230 19.42 3.72 -11.22
C ALA A 230 20.56 2.82 -10.73
N LYS A 231 21.06 3.08 -9.52
CA LYS A 231 22.05 2.23 -8.86
C LYS A 231 21.40 1.10 -8.08
N GLN A 232 20.16 1.32 -7.66
CA GLN A 232 19.38 0.37 -6.90
C GLN A 232 17.98 0.18 -7.51
N ARG A 233 17.56 -1.08 -7.61
CA ARG A 233 16.20 -1.47 -7.96
C ARG A 233 15.37 -1.58 -6.69
N VAL A 234 14.17 -0.99 -6.71
CA VAL A 234 13.18 -1.18 -5.65
C VAL A 234 12.30 -2.37 -6.02
N LEU A 235 12.14 -3.29 -5.06
CA LEU A 235 11.26 -4.44 -5.15
C LEU A 235 10.21 -4.35 -4.04
N THR A 236 8.95 -4.63 -4.38
CA THR A 236 7.91 -4.86 -3.37
C THR A 236 7.87 -6.35 -3.07
N LEU A 237 8.10 -6.68 -1.81
CA LEU A 237 8.03 -8.04 -1.28
C LEU A 237 6.82 -8.15 -0.34
N GLN A 238 6.43 -9.38 -0.02
CA GLN A 238 5.29 -9.62 0.86
C GLN A 238 5.55 -10.80 1.79
N LEU A 239 5.08 -10.63 3.03
CA LEU A 239 4.82 -11.71 3.96
C LEU A 239 3.30 -11.90 4.00
N ALA A 240 2.81 -12.89 3.28
CA ALA A 240 1.38 -13.14 3.14
C ALA A 240 1.02 -14.54 3.64
N TYR A 241 -0.14 -14.66 4.26
CA TYR A 241 -0.71 -15.97 4.55
C TYR A 241 -1.35 -16.52 3.26
N ASP A 242 -0.68 -17.45 2.60
CA ASP A 242 -1.17 -18.17 1.42
C ASP A 242 -1.63 -19.59 1.83
N GLN A 243 -2.75 -20.04 1.27
CA GLN A 243 -3.27 -21.42 1.27
C GLN A 243 -3.95 -21.91 2.57
N HIS A 244 -5.29 -21.97 2.50
CA HIS A 244 -6.24 -22.53 3.48
C HIS A 244 -6.47 -21.72 4.75
N ALA A 245 -7.45 -20.81 4.63
CA ALA A 245 -8.24 -20.16 5.68
C ALA A 245 -7.43 -19.61 6.86
N ILE A 246 -7.35 -18.28 6.96
CA ILE A 246 -7.23 -17.65 8.28
C ILE A 246 -8.53 -18.00 9.00
N PRO A 247 -8.59 -18.98 9.92
CA PRO A 247 -9.85 -19.45 10.46
C PRO A 247 -10.15 -18.60 11.69
N ILE A 248 -10.62 -17.38 11.47
CA ILE A 248 -10.94 -16.47 12.57
C ILE A 248 -12.27 -16.95 13.17
N PRO A 249 -12.29 -17.46 14.41
CA PRO A 249 -13.53 -17.98 14.99
C PRO A 249 -14.56 -16.86 15.17
N ALA A 250 -15.84 -17.24 15.15
CA ALA A 250 -16.93 -16.35 15.55
C ALA A 250 -16.67 -15.79 16.95
N GLY A 251 -17.00 -14.52 17.17
CA GLY A 251 -16.87 -13.87 18.48
C GLY A 251 -15.44 -13.60 18.96
N ALA A 252 -14.39 -13.94 18.20
CA ALA A 252 -13.01 -13.78 18.65
C ALA A 252 -12.60 -12.30 18.74
N GLU A 253 -12.31 -11.79 19.94
CA GLU A 253 -11.99 -10.37 20.16
C GLU A 253 -10.54 -9.98 19.81
N ASN A 254 -9.63 -10.95 19.73
CA ASN A 254 -8.21 -10.70 19.53
C ASN A 254 -7.48 -11.92 18.94
N TYR A 255 -7.92 -12.36 17.76
CA TYR A 255 -7.36 -13.53 17.09
C TYR A 255 -6.03 -13.18 16.40
N ARG A 256 -4.96 -13.92 16.71
CA ARG A 256 -3.60 -13.65 16.22
C ARG A 256 -3.22 -14.60 15.08
N VAL A 257 -2.61 -14.05 14.04
CA VAL A 257 -2.10 -14.78 12.88
C VAL A 257 -0.69 -14.27 12.58
N GLU A 258 0.24 -15.17 12.27
CA GLU A 258 1.61 -14.79 11.92
C GLU A 258 2.08 -15.52 10.66
N VAL A 259 2.99 -14.89 9.94
CA VAL A 259 3.75 -15.54 8.87
C VAL A 259 5.21 -15.10 8.97
N ARG A 260 6.12 -16.00 8.60
CA ARG A 260 7.57 -15.74 8.61
C ARG A 260 8.18 -16.00 7.26
N GLY A 261 9.25 -15.29 6.97
CA GLY A 261 10.06 -15.49 5.78
C GLY A 261 11.49 -15.08 6.02
N THR A 262 12.42 -15.67 5.27
CA THR A 262 13.85 -15.38 5.40
C THR A 262 14.32 -14.63 4.17
N LEU A 263 15.07 -13.55 4.37
CA LEU A 263 15.64 -12.81 3.26
C LEU A 263 16.73 -13.63 2.55
N PRO A 264 16.59 -13.90 1.25
CA PRO A 264 17.53 -14.74 0.49
C PRO A 264 18.87 -14.05 0.23
N ASN A 265 18.86 -12.72 0.07
CA ASN A 265 20.02 -11.89 -0.23
C ASN A 265 19.94 -10.58 0.55
N ASP A 266 21.07 -9.87 0.66
CA ASP A 266 21.14 -8.54 1.25
C ASP A 266 20.17 -7.57 0.55
N ALA A 267 19.44 -6.79 1.33
CA ALA A 267 18.51 -5.79 0.82
C ALA A 267 18.37 -4.63 1.81
N THR A 268 18.13 -3.42 1.31
CA THR A 268 17.86 -2.26 2.17
C THR A 268 16.36 -2.05 2.30
N LEU A 269 15.80 -2.31 3.48
CA LEU A 269 14.39 -2.08 3.79
C LEU A 269 14.06 -0.58 3.76
N LEU A 270 12.99 -0.23 3.05
CA LEU A 270 12.59 1.16 2.79
C LEU A 270 11.27 1.52 3.47
N SER A 271 10.26 0.67 3.37
CA SER A 271 8.91 0.98 3.82
C SER A 271 8.10 -0.28 4.12
N PHE A 272 6.97 -0.08 4.80
CA PHE A 272 5.96 -1.10 5.04
C PHE A 272 4.58 -0.64 4.56
N PHE A 273 3.74 -1.59 4.19
CA PHE A 273 2.34 -1.37 3.85
C PHE A 273 1.51 -2.58 4.34
N PRO A 274 1.03 -2.56 5.60
CA PRO A 274 0.18 -3.62 6.12
C PRO A 274 -1.22 -3.58 5.49
N HIS A 275 -1.77 -4.74 5.15
CA HIS A 275 -3.09 -4.88 4.57
C HIS A 275 -3.90 -5.99 5.25
N MET A 276 -5.11 -5.64 5.70
CA MET A 276 -6.15 -6.50 6.28
C MET A 276 -7.53 -5.97 5.87
N HIS A 277 -8.60 -6.71 6.14
CA HIS A 277 -9.97 -6.22 5.93
C HIS A 277 -10.58 -5.69 7.24
N LEU A 278 -11.93 -5.68 7.34
CA LEU A 278 -12.70 -4.95 8.35
C LEU A 278 -12.42 -5.35 9.80
N ARG A 279 -11.88 -6.55 10.03
CA ARG A 279 -11.63 -7.08 11.38
C ARG A 279 -10.19 -6.85 11.81
N GLY A 280 -9.30 -6.45 10.90
CA GLY A 280 -7.95 -6.07 11.23
C GLY A 280 -7.91 -4.98 12.30
N ARG A 281 -7.18 -5.21 13.40
CA ARG A 281 -7.05 -4.25 14.52
C ARG A 281 -5.61 -3.86 14.84
N ARG A 282 -4.66 -4.73 14.48
CA ARG A 282 -3.23 -4.48 14.70
C ARG A 282 -2.39 -5.27 13.71
N PHE A 283 -1.31 -4.66 13.24
CA PHE A 283 -0.31 -5.32 12.41
C PHE A 283 1.09 -5.02 12.93
N GLU A 284 1.98 -6.01 12.91
CA GLU A 284 3.37 -5.89 13.34
C GLU A 284 4.32 -6.49 12.30
N TYR A 285 5.49 -5.86 12.16
CA TYR A 285 6.64 -6.38 11.41
C TYR A 285 7.83 -6.50 12.36
N ASN A 286 8.46 -7.67 12.40
CA ASN A 286 9.56 -7.97 13.31
C ASN A 286 10.74 -8.58 12.56
N ILE A 287 11.94 -8.41 13.13
CA ILE A 287 13.09 -9.29 12.90
C ILE A 287 13.14 -10.30 14.04
N ILE A 288 13.29 -11.57 13.68
CA ILE A 288 13.58 -12.64 14.63
C ILE A 288 15.09 -12.85 14.65
N ASN A 289 15.72 -12.51 15.76
CA ASN A 289 17.16 -12.65 15.91
C ASN A 289 17.57 -14.12 16.11
N PRO A 290 18.85 -14.48 15.89
CA PRO A 290 19.35 -15.85 16.11
C PRO A 290 19.11 -16.39 17.53
N ASP A 291 19.10 -15.52 18.54
CA ASP A 291 18.80 -15.84 19.94
C ASP A 291 17.28 -15.92 20.24
N ARG A 292 16.45 -15.81 19.21
CA ARG A 292 14.97 -15.75 19.24
C ARG A 292 14.40 -14.49 19.90
N SER A 293 15.22 -13.49 20.24
CA SER A 293 14.71 -12.18 20.60
C SER A 293 14.02 -11.51 19.40
N ILE A 294 13.00 -10.70 19.69
CA ILE A 294 12.18 -10.04 18.69
C ILE A 294 12.55 -8.56 18.65
N GLU A 295 12.98 -8.09 17.49
CA GLU A 295 13.14 -6.66 17.20
C GLU A 295 11.94 -6.18 16.37
N THR A 296 11.02 -5.46 16.98
CA THR A 296 9.88 -4.87 16.27
C THR A 296 10.34 -3.67 15.43
N LEU A 297 10.03 -3.71 14.14
CA LEU A 297 10.30 -2.66 13.17
C LEU A 297 9.11 -1.70 13.00
N LEU A 298 7.90 -2.24 13.02
CA LEU A 298 6.66 -1.49 12.92
C LEU A 298 5.58 -2.20 13.73
N ARG A 299 4.80 -1.43 14.49
CA ARG A 299 3.52 -1.85 15.08
C ARG A 299 2.50 -0.78 14.77
N VAL A 300 1.34 -1.17 14.25
CA VAL A 300 0.25 -0.25 13.94
C VAL A 300 -1.05 -0.66 14.61
N ASN A 301 -1.78 0.31 15.16
CA ASN A 301 -3.21 0.13 15.48
C ASN A 301 -4.00 0.27 14.17
N TYR A 302 -4.23 -0.86 13.49
CA TYR A 302 -4.74 -0.85 12.12
C TYR A 302 -6.17 -0.29 12.02
N ASP A 303 -6.42 0.50 10.99
CA ASP A 303 -7.74 1.01 10.61
C ASP A 303 -7.95 0.78 9.11
N PHE A 304 -8.98 0.01 8.77
CA PHE A 304 -9.28 -0.37 7.38
C PHE A 304 -9.54 0.83 6.46
N TYR A 305 -10.05 1.93 7.00
CA TYR A 305 -10.33 3.15 6.23
C TYR A 305 -9.07 4.01 6.03
N TRP A 306 -7.97 3.68 6.71
CA TRP A 306 -6.69 4.38 6.62
C TRP A 306 -5.54 3.40 6.36
N GLN A 307 -5.44 2.95 5.11
CA GLN A 307 -4.38 2.06 4.66
C GLN A 307 -3.17 2.89 4.22
N LEU A 308 -2.26 3.10 5.15
CA LEU A 308 -1.10 3.97 4.99
C LEU A 308 0.17 3.17 4.71
N SER A 309 1.05 3.76 3.89
CA SER A 309 2.45 3.35 3.83
C SER A 309 3.22 3.96 4.99
N TYR A 310 4.25 3.27 5.44
CA TYR A 310 5.14 3.70 6.52
C TYR A 310 6.57 3.70 6.01
N ARG A 311 7.07 4.87 5.58
CA ARG A 311 8.40 5.01 4.95
C ARG A 311 9.45 5.32 5.99
N LEU A 312 10.41 4.42 6.19
CA LEU A 312 11.47 4.58 7.19
C LEU A 312 12.24 5.90 6.94
N ALA A 313 12.35 6.73 7.98
CA ALA A 313 13.18 7.93 7.92
C ALA A 313 14.67 7.58 7.75
N SER A 314 15.06 6.39 8.16
CA SER A 314 16.40 5.82 7.97
C SER A 314 16.27 4.39 7.44
N PRO A 315 16.46 4.18 6.12
CA PRO A 315 16.43 2.85 5.54
C PRO A 315 17.37 1.87 6.25
N ARG A 316 16.97 0.61 6.35
CA ARG A 316 17.66 -0.40 7.16
C ARG A 316 18.24 -1.49 6.26
N LEU A 317 19.57 -1.62 6.24
CA LEU A 317 20.21 -2.76 5.59
C LEU A 317 19.87 -4.05 6.36
N LEU A 318 19.32 -5.03 5.66
CA LEU A 318 19.05 -6.38 6.12
C LEU A 318 20.00 -7.33 5.40
N LYS A 319 20.53 -8.31 6.14
CA LYS A 319 21.48 -9.28 5.61
C LYS A 319 20.77 -10.52 5.11
N ALA A 320 21.38 -11.19 4.13
CA ALA A 320 20.95 -12.53 3.74
C ALA A 320 20.83 -13.43 4.98
N GLY A 321 19.72 -14.12 5.13
CA GLY A 321 19.40 -14.94 6.29
C GLY A 321 18.63 -14.22 7.41
N THR A 322 18.37 -12.91 7.32
CA THR A 322 17.47 -12.22 8.27
C THR A 322 16.07 -12.84 8.21
N GLU A 323 15.58 -13.36 9.35
CA GLU A 323 14.22 -13.87 9.53
C GLU A 323 13.29 -12.69 9.84
N LEU A 324 12.31 -12.47 8.96
CA LEU A 324 11.27 -11.47 9.12
C LEU A 324 9.96 -12.16 9.51
N GLU A 325 9.19 -11.50 10.36
CA GLU A 325 7.86 -11.94 10.79
C GLU A 325 6.86 -10.81 10.57
N ALA A 326 5.69 -11.15 10.02
CA ALA A 326 4.52 -10.29 10.01
C ALA A 326 3.45 -10.90 10.91
N VAL A 327 2.81 -10.09 11.75
CA VAL A 327 1.78 -10.55 12.68
C VAL A 327 0.56 -9.67 12.57
N ALA A 328 -0.60 -10.29 12.37
CA ALA A 328 -1.89 -9.65 12.29
C ALA A 328 -2.76 -10.05 13.48
N TRP A 329 -3.58 -9.11 13.95
CA TRP A 329 -4.63 -9.37 14.92
C TRP A 329 -5.97 -8.94 14.38
N TYR A 330 -7.00 -9.75 14.68
CA TYR A 330 -8.37 -9.55 14.25
C TYR A 330 -9.34 -9.47 15.43
N ASP A 331 -10.36 -8.62 15.30
CA ASP A 331 -11.54 -8.56 16.16
C ASP A 331 -12.79 -8.96 15.36
N ASN A 332 -13.16 -10.23 15.47
CA ASN A 332 -14.40 -10.81 14.95
C ASN A 332 -15.53 -10.86 16.01
N SER A 333 -15.47 -10.00 17.03
CA SER A 333 -16.52 -9.92 18.05
C SER A 333 -17.63 -8.91 17.70
N ARG A 334 -18.68 -8.90 18.52
CA ARG A 334 -19.76 -7.90 18.47
C ARG A 334 -19.31 -6.49 18.87
N ASN A 335 -18.13 -6.35 19.49
CA ASN A 335 -17.60 -5.05 19.92
C ASN A 335 -16.94 -4.28 18.77
N ASN A 336 -16.51 -4.97 17.71
CA ASN A 336 -16.01 -4.34 16.50
C ASN A 336 -17.17 -3.78 15.66
N ARG A 337 -17.30 -2.45 15.63
CA ARG A 337 -18.34 -1.73 14.86
C ARG A 337 -18.22 -1.92 13.35
N HIS A 338 -17.07 -2.39 12.87
CA HIS A 338 -16.83 -2.66 11.45
C HIS A 338 -17.13 -4.11 11.08
N ASN A 339 -17.37 -4.99 12.07
CA ASN A 339 -17.66 -6.39 11.81
C ASN A 339 -19.08 -6.57 11.23
N PRO A 340 -19.23 -7.04 9.98
CA PRO A 340 -20.54 -7.20 9.36
C PRO A 340 -21.31 -8.41 9.89
N ASP A 341 -20.61 -9.43 10.42
CA ASP A 341 -21.22 -10.65 10.94
C ASP A 341 -20.30 -11.28 12.01
N PRO A 342 -20.56 -11.01 13.31
CA PRO A 342 -19.75 -11.52 14.42
C PRO A 342 -20.07 -12.97 14.82
N GLU A 343 -21.17 -13.54 14.31
CA GLU A 343 -21.60 -14.89 14.66
C GLU A 343 -21.03 -15.96 13.73
N SER A 344 -20.42 -15.53 12.63
CA SER A 344 -19.77 -16.41 11.66
C SER A 344 -18.27 -16.45 11.83
N ALA A 345 -17.70 -17.65 11.64
CA ALA A 345 -16.27 -17.76 11.41
C ALA A 345 -15.92 -17.10 10.06
N VAL A 346 -14.73 -16.52 9.98
CA VAL A 346 -14.26 -15.80 8.79
C VAL A 346 -13.07 -16.55 8.23
N ALA A 347 -13.00 -16.59 6.90
CA ALA A 347 -11.91 -17.20 6.15
C ALA A 347 -11.20 -16.16 5.28
N TRP A 348 -10.10 -16.59 4.66
CA TRP A 348 -9.43 -15.79 3.64
C TRP A 348 -10.37 -15.55 2.44
N GLY A 349 -10.35 -14.34 1.88
CA GLY A 349 -11.03 -14.07 0.62
C GLY A 349 -10.93 -12.62 0.16
N ASP A 350 -11.21 -12.41 -1.12
CA ASP A 350 -11.05 -11.12 -1.81
C ASP A 350 -11.98 -10.02 -1.28
N GLN A 351 -13.20 -10.40 -0.87
CA GLN A 351 -14.19 -9.43 -0.43
C GLN A 351 -13.88 -8.88 0.96
N THR A 352 -14.20 -7.60 1.18
CA THR A 352 -13.94 -6.88 2.43
C THR A 352 -14.63 -7.48 3.67
N TYR A 353 -15.68 -8.29 3.49
CA TYR A 353 -16.31 -9.05 4.59
C TYR A 353 -15.64 -10.39 4.89
N ASN A 354 -14.76 -10.89 4.02
CA ASN A 354 -13.77 -11.92 4.34
C ASN A 354 -12.52 -11.28 4.96
N GLU A 355 -11.40 -12.00 5.08
CA GLU A 355 -10.15 -11.42 5.58
C GLU A 355 -8.92 -11.67 4.69
N MET A 356 -7.91 -10.83 4.90
CA MET A 356 -6.58 -10.95 4.32
C MET A 356 -5.50 -10.66 5.37
N MET A 357 -4.35 -11.29 5.21
CA MET A 357 -3.14 -10.98 5.96
C MET A 357 -2.01 -10.79 4.97
N VAL A 358 -1.70 -9.53 4.62
CA VAL A 358 -0.58 -9.24 3.73
C VAL A 358 0.29 -8.14 4.32
N GLY A 359 1.52 -8.51 4.65
CA GLY A 359 2.55 -7.57 5.06
C GLY A 359 3.43 -7.19 3.88
N PHE A 360 3.07 -6.16 3.12
CA PHE A 360 3.91 -5.66 2.03
C PHE A 360 5.06 -4.80 2.57
N PHE A 361 6.21 -4.87 1.91
CA PHE A 361 7.35 -4.00 2.23
C PHE A 361 8.22 -3.79 1.01
N ASP A 362 8.78 -2.58 0.88
CA ASP A 362 9.74 -2.30 -0.18
C ASP A 362 11.16 -2.50 0.30
N VAL A 363 11.99 -3.07 -0.58
CA VAL A 363 13.43 -3.16 -0.41
C VAL A 363 14.16 -2.60 -1.63
N ALA A 364 15.32 -1.99 -1.40
CA ALA A 364 16.29 -1.65 -2.44
C ALA A 364 17.40 -2.71 -2.53
N VAL A 365 17.66 -3.17 -3.74
CA VAL A 365 18.74 -4.11 -4.11
C VAL A 365 19.61 -3.50 -5.21
N PRO A 366 20.81 -4.00 -5.51
CA PRO A 366 21.59 -3.52 -6.65
C PRO A 366 20.79 -3.57 -7.96
N ALA A 367 20.93 -2.56 -8.82
CA ALA A 367 20.11 -2.44 -10.05
C ALA A 367 20.21 -3.63 -11.01
N SER A 368 21.31 -4.40 -10.97
CA SER A 368 21.51 -5.60 -11.77
C SER A 368 20.76 -6.83 -11.27
N VAL A 369 20.15 -6.78 -10.08
CA VAL A 369 19.41 -7.88 -9.50
C VAL A 369 17.99 -7.90 -10.07
N ASP A 370 17.68 -8.97 -10.80
CA ASP A 370 16.31 -9.28 -11.16
C ASP A 370 15.50 -9.82 -9.95
N LYS A 371 14.18 -9.60 -9.92
CA LYS A 371 13.31 -10.06 -8.82
C LYS A 371 13.41 -11.58 -8.62
N TRP A 372 13.42 -12.39 -9.69
CA TRP A 372 13.52 -13.84 -9.56
C TRP A 372 14.89 -14.27 -9.05
N ARG A 373 15.94 -13.56 -9.49
CA ARG A 373 17.30 -13.78 -8.99
C ARG A 373 17.45 -13.36 -7.53
N PHE A 374 16.68 -12.38 -7.06
CA PHE A 374 16.67 -12.01 -5.64
C PHE A 374 16.27 -13.19 -4.76
N PHE A 375 15.35 -14.06 -5.21
CA PHE A 375 14.93 -15.23 -4.44
C PHE A 375 15.86 -16.44 -4.54
N ILE A 376 16.92 -16.36 -5.36
CA ILE A 376 17.97 -17.38 -5.44
C ILE A 376 19.11 -16.95 -4.52
N ARG A 377 19.38 -17.72 -3.46
CA ARG A 377 20.49 -17.45 -2.55
C ARG A 377 21.80 -17.48 -3.33
N GLN A 378 22.54 -16.38 -3.35
CA GLN A 378 23.89 -16.42 -3.90
C GLN A 378 24.77 -17.21 -2.94
N ASN A 379 25.33 -18.34 -3.39
CA ASN A 379 26.30 -19.08 -2.59
C ASN A 379 27.46 -18.13 -2.28
N HIS A 380 27.69 -17.85 -1.00
CA HIS A 380 28.99 -17.37 -0.56
C HIS A 380 30.01 -18.42 -1.01
N PRO A 381 31.11 -18.04 -1.69
CA PRO A 381 32.19 -19.00 -1.89
C PRO A 381 32.60 -19.51 -0.50
N GLU A 382 32.61 -20.83 -0.33
CA GLU A 382 33.17 -21.46 0.87
C GLU A 382 34.54 -20.84 1.16
N PRO A 383 34.89 -20.60 2.44
CA PRO A 383 36.26 -20.24 2.76
C PRO A 383 37.14 -21.34 2.17
N GLN A 384 38.01 -20.95 1.24
CA GLN A 384 38.99 -21.85 0.65
C GLN A 384 39.63 -22.63 1.79
N ALA A 385 39.43 -23.95 1.78
CA ALA A 385 40.15 -24.83 2.66
C ALA A 385 41.64 -24.59 2.39
N ASN A 386 42.31 -23.88 3.31
CA ASN A 386 43.75 -23.84 3.37
C ASN A 386 44.19 -25.27 3.67
N THR A 387 44.53 -26.01 2.62
CA THR A 387 45.38 -27.19 2.75
C THR A 387 46.83 -26.75 2.51
N PRO A 388 47.75 -27.04 3.45
CA PRO A 388 49.15 -26.62 3.40
C PRO A 388 49.96 -27.26 2.27
#